data_AF-A0AAP0RT90-F1
#
_entry.id   AF-A0AAP0RT90-F1
#
_cell.length_a   1.000
_cell.length_b   1.000
_cell.length_c   1.000
_cell.angle_alpha   90.00
_cell.angle_beta   90.00
_cell.angle_gamma   90.00
#
_symmetry.space_group_name_H-M   'P 1'
#
loop_
_entity.id
_entity.type
_entity.pdbx_description
1 polymer ?
#
loop_
_entity_poly.entity_id
_entity_poly.type
_entity_poly.pdbx_seq_one_letter_code
_entity_poly.pdbx_strand_id
1 'polypeptide(L)'
;MGSGLWHMLHVTNASDYGVSLQILRSVVLSLMPISSQFDLDGPVTGSVSIWSPHFFWLGMPMLINSMSNTEEKREKMSNATWNVFNGEISESKLLCQFGRPLLLLDIQSLSRNCGTWRTVDGMHYDGAVYEAAVHIILNALLIESHQKL
;
A
#
# COMPACT_ATOMS: atom_id res chain seq x y z
N MET A 1 3.20 -4.63 0.21
CA MET A 1 2.79 -5.25 1.50
C MET A 1 2.69 -4.18 2.56
N GLY A 2 1.53 -3.99 3.20
CA GLY A 2 1.40 -3.06 4.32
C GLY A 2 1.91 -3.68 5.63
N SER A 3 2.72 -2.94 6.38
CA SER A 3 3.29 -3.38 7.68
C SER A 3 3.07 -2.38 8.81
N GLY A 4 2.39 -1.26 8.54
CA GLY A 4 2.25 -0.16 9.49
C GLY A 4 1.62 -0.56 10.82
N LEU A 5 0.55 -1.35 10.82
CA LEU A 5 -0.08 -1.83 12.07
C LEU A 5 0.87 -2.68 12.92
N TRP A 6 1.63 -3.59 12.30
CA TRP A 6 2.60 -4.41 13.02
C TRP A 6 3.69 -3.54 13.63
N HIS A 7 4.23 -2.59 12.85
CA HIS A 7 5.28 -1.70 13.32
C HIS A 7 4.78 -0.77 14.44
N MET A 8 3.54 -0.28 14.36
CA MET A 8 2.89 0.48 15.44
C MET A 8 2.81 -0.33 16.74
N LEU A 9 2.44 -1.61 16.67
CA LEU A 9 2.28 -2.46 17.85
C LEU A 9 3.61 -2.84 18.52
N HIS A 10 4.61 -3.19 17.71
CA HIS A 10 5.82 -3.87 18.22
C HIS A 10 7.05 -2.98 18.34
N VAL A 11 7.16 -1.93 17.51
CA VAL A 11 8.31 -1.02 17.52
C VAL A 11 7.90 0.37 17.99
N THR A 12 6.76 0.86 17.49
CA THR A 12 6.13 2.14 17.90
C THR A 12 6.98 3.39 17.59
N ASN A 13 8.01 3.26 16.75
CA ASN A 13 8.82 4.39 16.25
C ASN A 13 8.45 4.71 14.80
N ALA A 14 7.81 5.85 14.56
CA ALA A 14 7.43 6.26 13.22
C ALA A 14 8.64 6.65 12.35
N SER A 15 9.70 7.22 12.93
CA SER A 15 10.89 7.62 12.18
C SER A 15 11.62 6.40 11.60
N ASP A 16 11.79 5.33 12.39
CA ASP A 16 12.39 4.08 11.92
C ASP A 16 11.55 3.42 10.81
N TYR A 17 10.22 3.53 10.94
CA TYR A 17 9.29 3.09 9.91
C TYR A 17 9.47 3.90 8.61
N GLY A 18 9.57 5.22 8.69
CA GLY A 18 9.85 6.12 7.57
C GLY A 18 11.15 5.78 6.84
N VAL A 19 12.24 5.56 7.58
CA VAL A 19 13.54 5.12 7.02
C VAL A 19 13.38 3.79 6.27
N SER A 20 12.67 2.82 6.87
CA SER A 20 12.40 1.52 6.24
C SER A 20 11.59 1.66 4.95
N LEU A 21 10.61 2.57 4.90
CA LEU A 21 9.83 2.85 3.69
C LEU A 21 10.69 3.47 2.58
N GLN A 22 11.65 4.33 2.90
CA GLN A 22 12.58 4.91 1.93
C GLN A 22 13.51 3.85 1.32
N ILE A 23 13.99 2.91 2.15
CA ILE A 23 14.78 1.76 1.68
C ILE A 23 13.92 0.90 0.75
N LEU A 24 12.70 0.56 1.17
CA LEU A 24 11.78 -0.23 0.35
C LEU A 24 11.51 0.45 -0.99
N ARG A 25 11.23 1.76 -1.00
CA ARG A 25 11.06 2.53 -2.23
C ARG A 25 12.26 2.38 -3.16
N SER A 26 13.48 2.45 -2.63
CA SER A 26 14.70 2.34 -3.43
C SER A 26 14.85 0.96 -4.06
N VAL A 27 14.57 -0.11 -3.30
CA VAL A 27 14.57 -1.51 -3.80
C VAL A 27 13.49 -1.71 -4.85
N VAL A 28 12.29 -1.18 -4.62
CA VAL A 28 11.19 -1.28 -5.57
C VAL A 28 11.53 -0.57 -6.88
N LEU A 29 12.11 0.63 -6.81
CA LEU A 29 12.53 1.37 -8.00
C LEU A 29 13.63 0.63 -8.79
N SER A 30 14.52 -0.12 -8.14
CA SER A 30 15.53 -0.92 -8.84
C SER A 30 14.96 -2.18 -9.50
N LEU A 31 13.75 -2.62 -9.12
CA LEU A 31 13.03 -3.73 -9.75
C LEU A 31 12.16 -3.30 -10.93
N MET A 32 11.93 -1.99 -11.10
CA MET A 32 11.20 -1.48 -12.26
C MET A 32 12.07 -1.58 -13.51
N PRO A 33 11.54 -2.04 -14.66
CA PRO A 33 12.27 -1.95 -15.91
C PRO A 33 12.64 -0.50 -16.17
N ILE A 34 13.91 -0.26 -16.49
CA ILE A 34 14.41 1.05 -16.89
C ILE A 34 13.63 1.42 -18.15
N SER A 35 12.73 2.41 -18.06
CA SER A 35 12.24 3.05 -19.27
C SER A 35 13.47 3.67 -19.94
N SER A 36 13.93 3.10 -21.06
CA SER A 36 14.91 3.74 -21.91
C SER A 36 14.28 5.02 -22.44
N GLN A 37 14.45 6.11 -21.71
CA GLN A 37 14.20 7.45 -22.21
C GLN A 37 15.38 7.85 -23.09
N PHE A 38 15.69 7.03 -24.10
CA PHE A 38 16.69 7.25 -25.15
C PHE A 38 16.36 6.34 -26.35
N ASP A 39 15.32 6.71 -27.10
CA ASP A 39 15.21 6.33 -28.51
C ASP A 39 15.27 7.62 -29.33
N LEU A 40 16.47 8.18 -29.43
CA LEU A 40 16.88 8.91 -30.64
C LEU A 40 17.86 7.97 -31.36
N ASP A 41 17.47 7.57 -32.57
CA ASP A 41 18.20 6.80 -33.58
C ASP A 41 18.39 5.27 -33.38
N GLY A 42 17.49 4.50 -33.99
CA GLY A 42 17.80 3.18 -34.57
C GLY A 42 16.66 2.17 -34.55
N PRO A 43 16.36 1.45 -35.65
CA PRO A 43 15.35 0.40 -35.65
C PRO A 43 15.91 -0.86 -34.98
N VAL A 44 15.70 -1.02 -33.67
CA VAL A 44 16.02 -2.26 -32.97
C VAL A 44 14.87 -3.24 -33.14
N THR A 45 15.17 -4.30 -33.88
CA THR A 45 14.35 -5.48 -34.06
C THR A 45 14.20 -6.22 -32.72
N GLY A 46 12.95 -6.43 -32.29
CA GLY A 46 12.62 -7.33 -31.18
C GLY A 46 12.48 -6.67 -29.81
N SER A 47 11.44 -5.86 -29.62
CA SER A 47 10.99 -5.45 -28.28
C SER A 47 10.43 -6.67 -27.53
N VAL A 48 11.25 -7.26 -26.66
CA VAL A 48 10.75 -8.18 -25.63
C VAL A 48 10.01 -7.29 -24.64
N SER A 49 8.69 -7.42 -24.57
CA SER A 49 7.86 -6.75 -23.58
C SER A 49 8.32 -7.21 -22.19
N ILE A 50 9.17 -6.41 -21.54
CA ILE A 50 9.60 -6.67 -20.17
C ILE A 50 8.37 -6.53 -19.31
N TRP A 51 7.84 -7.65 -18.80
CA TRP A 51 6.73 -7.67 -17.85
C TRP A 51 7.10 -6.81 -16.64
N SER A 52 6.47 -5.65 -16.50
CA SER A 52 6.60 -4.83 -15.30
C SER A 52 5.87 -5.53 -14.14
N PRO A 53 6.56 -5.87 -13.04
CA PRO A 53 5.89 -6.45 -11.88
C PRO A 53 4.92 -5.43 -11.28
N HIS A 54 3.69 -5.87 -10.99
CA HIS A 54 2.69 -5.07 -10.31
C HIS A 54 2.91 -5.18 -8.80
N PHE A 55 3.19 -4.07 -8.14
CA PHE A 55 3.23 -4.05 -6.68
C PHE A 55 2.00 -3.34 -6.12
N PHE A 56 1.51 -3.84 -4.99
CA PHE A 56 0.39 -3.27 -4.26
C PHE A 56 0.79 -2.98 -2.82
N TRP A 57 0.39 -1.82 -2.33
CA TRP A 57 0.54 -1.42 -0.94
C TRP A 57 -0.80 -1.55 -0.23
N LEU A 58 -0.86 -2.41 0.79
CA LEU A 58 -2.05 -2.53 1.63
C LEU A 58 -2.05 -1.37 2.64
N GLY A 59 -2.96 -0.41 2.48
CA GLY A 59 -3.11 0.70 3.41
C GLY A 59 -3.54 0.22 4.80
N MET A 60 -3.25 1.02 5.83
CA MET A 60 -3.74 0.72 7.18
C MET A 60 -5.26 0.94 7.23
N PRO A 61 -6.03 0.06 7.88
CA PRO A 61 -7.48 0.24 8.05
C PRO A 61 -7.78 1.41 8.97
N MET A 62 -9.05 1.83 9.01
CA MET A 62 -9.56 2.66 10.09
C MET A 62 -9.43 1.89 11.42
N LEU A 63 -8.99 2.57 12.48
CA LEU A 63 -8.87 1.97 13.81
C LEU A 63 -10.01 2.44 14.71
N ILE A 64 -10.65 1.50 15.41
CA ILE A 64 -11.72 1.79 16.38
C ILE A 64 -11.19 1.46 17.76
N ASN A 65 -10.57 2.47 18.39
CA ASN A 65 -9.82 2.28 19.61
C ASN A 65 -10.68 1.75 20.79
N SER A 66 -11.97 2.09 20.81
CA SER A 66 -12.92 1.60 21.82
C SER A 66 -13.21 0.10 21.73
N MET A 67 -12.86 -0.56 20.62
CA MET A 67 -13.04 -2.00 20.39
C MET A 67 -11.72 -2.79 20.51
N SER A 68 -10.64 -2.13 20.94
CA SER A 68 -9.35 -2.78 21.13
C SER A 68 -9.38 -3.75 22.31
N ASN A 69 -9.00 -5.00 22.08
CA ASN A 69 -9.09 -6.08 23.08
C ASN A 69 -8.05 -5.99 24.21
N THR A 70 -7.02 -5.15 24.07
CA THR A 70 -5.91 -5.05 25.03
C THR A 70 -5.48 -3.61 25.24
N GLU A 71 -5.02 -3.29 26.45
CA GLU A 71 -4.50 -1.96 26.78
C GLU A 71 -3.32 -1.55 25.89
N GLU A 72 -2.38 -2.47 25.66
CA GLU A 72 -1.22 -2.21 24.80
C GLU A 72 -1.62 -1.76 23.40
N LYS A 73 -2.53 -2.49 22.73
CA LYS A 73 -3.07 -2.08 21.44
C LYS A 73 -3.77 -0.73 21.53
N ARG A 74 -4.53 -0.48 22.62
CA ARG A 74 -5.28 0.77 22.80
C ARG A 74 -4.38 2.00 22.90
N GLU A 75 -3.24 1.86 23.56
CA GLU A 75 -2.23 2.89 23.70
C GLU A 75 -1.41 3.06 22.42
N LYS A 76 -0.87 1.97 21.88
CA LYS A 76 0.07 2.02 20.75
C LYS A 76 -0.61 2.24 19.40
N MET A 77 -1.86 1.82 19.24
CA MET A 77 -2.63 1.96 18.00
C MET A 77 -3.69 3.06 18.09
N SER A 78 -3.33 4.17 18.73
CA SER A 78 -4.18 5.36 18.78
C SER A 78 -4.33 6.00 17.39
N ASN A 79 -5.40 6.79 17.20
CA ASN A 79 -5.58 7.59 15.99
C ASN A 79 -4.41 8.59 15.77
N ALA A 80 -3.83 9.11 16.86
CA ALA A 80 -2.66 9.98 16.78
C ALA A 80 -1.45 9.22 16.20
N THR A 81 -1.15 8.04 16.74
CA THR A 81 -0.05 7.19 16.23
C THR A 81 -0.31 6.78 14.78
N TRP A 82 -1.55 6.38 14.46
CA TRP A 82 -1.95 6.04 13.10
C TRP A 82 -1.70 7.18 12.12
N ASN A 83 -2.05 8.42 12.47
CA ASN A 83 -1.84 9.59 11.63
C ASN A 83 -0.35 9.85 11.37
N VAL A 84 0.51 9.70 12.39
CA VAL A 84 1.95 9.86 12.24
C VAL A 84 2.50 8.80 11.27
N PHE A 85 2.15 7.53 11.45
CA PHE A 85 2.58 6.44 10.57
C PHE A 85 2.06 6.60 9.13
N ASN A 86 0.83 7.11 8.94
CA ASN A 86 0.29 7.37 7.62
C ASN A 86 0.97 8.58 6.95
N GLY A 87 1.42 9.56 7.76
CA GLY A 87 2.30 10.64 7.33
C GLY A 87 3.61 10.11 6.74
N GLU A 88 4.28 9.18 7.42
CA GLU A 88 5.52 8.57 6.93
C GLU A 88 5.35 7.84 5.58
N ILE A 89 4.20 7.19 5.36
CA ILE A 89 3.89 6.59 4.05
C ILE A 89 3.82 7.66 2.97
N SER A 90 3.16 8.79 3.26
CA SER A 90 3.04 9.92 2.33
C SER A 90 4.40 10.55 2.04
N GLU A 91 5.20 10.82 3.06
CA GLU A 91 6.53 11.42 2.95
C GLU A 91 7.55 10.51 2.25
N SER A 92 7.41 9.19 2.39
CA SER A 92 8.29 8.23 1.73
C SER A 92 8.21 8.28 0.21
N LYS A 93 7.12 8.83 -0.37
CA LYS A 93 6.81 8.79 -1.82
C LYS A 93 6.83 7.37 -2.39
N LEU A 94 6.56 6.37 -1.55
CA LEU A 94 6.41 4.97 -1.94
C LEU A 94 5.19 4.78 -2.85
N LEU A 95 4.12 5.52 -2.55
CA LEU A 95 2.88 5.54 -3.29
C LEU A 95 2.93 6.71 -4.29
N CYS A 96 2.86 6.44 -5.58
CA CYS A 96 2.66 7.48 -6.57
C CYS A 96 1.48 7.13 -7.46
N GLN A 97 0.55 8.07 -7.55
CA GLN A 97 -0.55 8.07 -8.50
C GLN A 97 0.04 8.15 -9.93
N PHE A 98 -0.53 7.38 -10.85
CA PHE A 98 -0.21 7.41 -12.29
C PHE A 98 1.20 6.91 -12.67
N GLY A 99 1.34 5.59 -12.86
CA GLY A 99 2.48 4.98 -13.56
C GLY A 99 3.74 4.70 -12.73
N ARG A 100 3.60 4.46 -11.42
CA ARG A 100 4.70 4.25 -10.46
C ARG A 100 4.40 3.07 -9.51
N PRO A 101 5.38 2.57 -8.75
CA PRO A 101 5.59 1.12 -8.65
C PRO A 101 4.62 0.39 -7.72
N LEU A 102 4.00 1.06 -6.74
CA LEU A 102 3.02 0.45 -5.84
C LEU A 102 1.64 1.12 -5.94
N LEU A 103 0.63 0.36 -6.33
CA LEU A 103 -0.77 0.79 -6.25
C LEU A 103 -1.26 0.71 -4.79
N LEU A 104 -1.82 1.79 -4.27
CA LEU A 104 -2.43 1.80 -2.93
C LEU A 104 -3.78 1.06 -2.97
N LEU A 105 -3.91 0.05 -2.11
CA LEU A 105 -5.19 -0.50 -1.69
C LEU A 105 -5.62 0.25 -0.43
N ASP A 106 -6.48 1.25 -0.60
CA ASP A 106 -6.92 2.14 0.48
C ASP A 106 -7.92 1.45 1.41
N ILE A 107 -7.40 0.56 2.27
CA ILE A 107 -8.20 -0.17 3.25
C ILE A 107 -8.86 0.80 4.24
N GLN A 108 -8.29 1.98 4.50
CA GLN A 108 -8.92 2.98 5.36
C GLN A 108 -10.26 3.42 4.78
N SER A 109 -10.30 3.79 3.50
CA SER A 109 -11.53 4.20 2.83
C SER A 109 -12.52 3.05 2.72
N LEU A 110 -12.06 1.84 2.36
CA LEU A 110 -12.92 0.66 2.26
C LEU A 110 -13.55 0.29 3.61
N SER A 111 -12.76 0.30 4.68
CA SER A 111 -13.23 0.00 6.04
C SER A 111 -14.18 1.07 6.59
N ARG A 112 -13.92 2.36 6.32
CA ARG A 112 -14.81 3.47 6.70
C ARG A 112 -16.21 3.31 6.09
N ASN A 113 -16.29 2.92 4.82
CA ASN A 113 -17.56 2.74 4.11
C ASN A 113 -18.35 1.51 4.57
N CYS A 114 -17.69 0.56 5.26
CA CYS A 114 -18.34 -0.65 5.76
C CYS A 114 -19.11 -0.40 7.08
N GLY A 115 -18.74 0.64 7.84
CA GLY A 115 -19.32 0.94 9.15
C GLY A 115 -18.53 0.33 10.31
N THR A 116 -18.64 0.93 11.49
CA THR A 116 -17.81 0.60 12.66
C THR A 116 -18.14 -0.74 13.31
N TRP A 117 -19.34 -1.28 13.09
CA TRP A 117 -19.78 -2.58 13.63
C TRP A 117 -19.26 -3.80 12.85
N ARG A 118 -18.52 -3.57 11.76
CA ARG A 118 -18.00 -4.60 10.85
C ARG A 118 -16.59 -5.09 11.22
N THR A 119 -16.17 -4.82 12.45
CA THR A 119 -14.95 -5.33 13.04
C THR A 119 -15.23 -5.83 14.45
N VAL A 120 -14.52 -6.87 14.87
CA VAL A 120 -14.68 -7.46 16.21
C VAL A 120 -13.68 -6.91 17.21
N ASP A 121 -12.54 -6.40 16.74
CA ASP A 121 -11.40 -5.97 17.57
C ASP A 121 -10.90 -4.57 17.22
N GLY A 122 -11.67 -3.83 16.42
CA GLY A 122 -11.38 -2.47 16.01
C GLY A 122 -10.32 -2.33 14.91
N MET A 123 -9.85 -3.43 14.31
CA MET A 123 -8.81 -3.41 13.28
C MET A 123 -8.98 -4.45 12.16
N HIS A 124 -9.55 -5.62 12.44
CA HIS A 124 -9.88 -6.63 11.41
C HIS A 124 -11.32 -6.44 10.96
N TYR A 125 -11.51 -6.10 9.70
CA TYR A 125 -12.84 -5.85 9.13
C TYR A 125 -13.44 -7.09 8.48
N ASP A 126 -14.75 -7.08 8.25
CA ASP A 126 -15.47 -8.13 7.54
C ASP A 126 -14.86 -8.43 6.16
N GLY A 127 -15.05 -9.68 5.70
CA GLY A 127 -14.52 -10.19 4.42
C GLY A 127 -14.79 -9.29 3.22
N ALA A 128 -15.94 -8.60 3.20
CA ALA A 128 -16.32 -7.68 2.13
C ALA A 128 -15.29 -6.55 1.88
N VAL A 129 -14.58 -6.07 2.91
CA VAL A 129 -13.52 -5.07 2.76
C VAL A 129 -12.33 -5.65 1.98
N TYR A 130 -11.96 -6.90 2.27
CA TYR A 130 -10.86 -7.59 1.61
C TYR A 130 -11.25 -8.07 0.20
N GLU A 131 -12.49 -8.50 0.00
CA GLU A 131 -13.04 -8.81 -1.33
C GLU A 131 -13.00 -7.58 -2.25
N ALA A 132 -13.41 -6.41 -1.74
CA ALA A 132 -13.29 -5.15 -2.49
C ALA A 132 -11.84 -4.84 -2.86
N ALA A 133 -10.88 -5.06 -1.95
CA ALA A 133 -9.46 -4.88 -2.24
C ALA A 133 -8.96 -5.88 -3.32
N VAL A 134 -9.40 -7.13 -3.28
CA VAL A 134 -9.10 -8.14 -4.31
C VAL A 134 -9.68 -7.73 -5.67
N HIS A 135 -10.92 -7.23 -5.71
CA HIS A 135 -11.51 -6.72 -6.95
C HIS A 135 -10.70 -5.55 -7.53
N ILE A 136 -10.17 -4.65 -6.71
CA ILE A 136 -9.27 -3.58 -7.18
C ILE A 136 -8.01 -4.17 -7.82
N ILE A 137 -7.39 -5.18 -7.20
CA ILE A 137 -6.21 -5.87 -7.74
C ILE A 137 -6.54 -6.51 -9.11
N LEU A 138 -7.62 -7.29 -9.18
CA LEU A 138 -8.02 -7.99 -10.40
C LEU A 138 -8.34 -7.00 -11.53
N ASN A 139 -9.02 -5.90 -11.23
CA ASN A 139 -9.31 -4.87 -12.21
C ASN A 139 -8.05 -4.18 -12.72
N ALA A 140 -7.08 -3.89 -11.84
CA ALA A 140 -5.80 -3.32 -12.25
C ALA A 140 -5.05 -4.25 -13.20
N LEU A 141 -4.99 -5.55 -12.87
CA LEU A 141 -4.35 -6.57 -13.73
C LEU A 141 -5.08 -6.74 -15.08
N LEU A 142 -6.42 -6.69 -15.08
CA LEU A 142 -7.21 -6.83 -16.30
C LEU A 142 -7.00 -5.64 -17.24
N ILE A 143 -7.00 -4.41 -16.71
CA ILE A 143 -6.73 -3.19 -17.49
C ILE A 143 -5.37 -3.30 -18.18
N GLU A 144 -4.32 -3.67 -17.44
CA GLU A 144 -2.97 -3.84 -17.99
C GLU A 144 -2.91 -4.95 -19.05
N SER A 145 -3.57 -6.09 -18.82
CA SER A 145 -3.60 -7.19 -19.78
C SER A 145 -4.28 -6.82 -21.12
N HIS A 146 -5.22 -5.87 -21.09
CA HIS A 146 -5.98 -5.41 -22.26
C HIS A 146 -5.38 -4.16 -22.93
N GLN A 147 -4.41 -3.48 -22.31
CA GLN A 147 -3.71 -2.31 -22.87
C GLN A 147 -2.61 -2.66 -23.88
N LYS A 148 -2.62 -3.86 -24.49
CA LYS A 148 -1.75 -4.19 -25.62
C LYS A 148 -2.17 -3.41 -26.88
N LEU A 149 -1.55 -2.26 -27.11
CA LEU A 149 -1.48 -1.57 -28.41
C LEU A 149 -0.04 -1.57 -28.91
#